data_AF-Q4Q0F2-F1
#
_entry.id   AF-Q4Q0F2-F1
#
_cell.length_a   1.000
_cell.length_b   1.000
_cell.length_c   1.000
_cell.angle_alpha   90.00
_cell.angle_beta   90.00
_cell.angle_gamma   90.00
#
_symmetry.space_group_name_H-M   'P 1'
#
loop_
_entity.id
_entity.type
_entity.pdbx_description
1 polymer ?
#
loop_
_entity_poly.entity_id
_entity_poly.type
_entity_poly.pdbx_seq_one_letter_code
_entity_poly.pdbx_strand_id
1 'polypeptide(L)'
;MMILPHAEEVELRRGSSPATITSTTGRVNRVAVDTSSEENQEAVSQDRLEGRDDAGKSPTTSASPGTSSKKDRFQATSAQVKGALSTPRRAVYEFHDMFGFLVTEEEKAAEDYERRNNGYSRAYLDKWEYMMTHWANVRQDTLKRYCRRGVPQPKRCAVWQHLLQSWGMKDRFPGVYMRLHSQPLDSKDLADVIARDLDRTFPTNRLFSVKSGQGQQILRRLLHAYANYNPGVGYCQGMGFLAATLILQVEEEEDAFWAFVAVMENAKYNMKAVFAPSFPQLQCAFYVFEALMRQKMPKLYAHLHDRHPIPPSFYAVHWFMTIFTYHFNFGLVSRIWDMFFCEGWKPVYRIALALLKIEERRLLSLNTDTELLLVLKGIQESKRPVELLKTALKIRFKSAYMNQLMAEFNAQPS
;
A
#
# COMPACT_ATOMS: atom_id res chain seq x y z
N MET A 1 -27.62 -4.22 13.20
CA MET A 1 -26.72 -5.39 13.27
C MET A 1 -26.93 -6.27 12.03
N MET A 2 -26.35 -5.89 10.88
CA MET A 2 -26.39 -6.72 9.66
C MET A 2 -25.11 -7.55 9.60
N ILE A 3 -25.13 -8.68 10.31
CA ILE A 3 -24.09 -9.71 10.14
C ILE A 3 -24.28 -10.29 8.73
N LEU A 4 -23.20 -10.51 7.97
CA LEU A 4 -23.27 -11.42 6.82
C LEU A 4 -23.85 -12.74 7.33
N PRO A 5 -24.93 -13.28 6.73
CA PRO A 5 -25.46 -14.56 7.16
C PRO A 5 -24.33 -15.58 7.16
N HIS A 6 -24.21 -16.33 8.26
CA HIS A 6 -23.13 -17.29 8.45
C HIS A 6 -23.07 -18.23 7.24
N ALA A 7 -21.85 -18.58 6.83
CA ALA A 7 -21.62 -19.41 5.66
C ALA A 7 -21.96 -20.88 5.95
N GLU A 8 -23.25 -21.16 6.08
CA GLU A 8 -23.81 -22.51 6.08
C GLU A 8 -24.55 -22.76 4.75
N GLU A 9 -24.21 -23.91 4.17
CA GLU A 9 -24.78 -24.61 3.01
C GLU A 9 -25.67 -23.84 2.02
N VAL A 10 -25.13 -23.55 0.83
CA VAL A 10 -25.91 -23.34 -0.39
C VAL A 10 -25.41 -24.26 -1.50
N GLU A 11 -26.21 -25.27 -1.83
CA GLU A 11 -25.99 -26.13 -3.00
C GLU A 11 -25.98 -25.30 -4.29
N LEU A 12 -25.11 -25.65 -5.24
CA LEU A 12 -25.09 -25.05 -6.57
C LEU A 12 -26.37 -25.40 -7.36
N ARG A 13 -27.31 -24.46 -7.45
CA ARG A 13 -28.24 -24.43 -8.60
C ARG A 13 -27.55 -23.77 -9.80
N ARG A 14 -27.68 -24.44 -10.95
CA ARG A 14 -26.95 -24.17 -12.19
C ARG A 14 -27.67 -23.15 -13.07
N GLY A 15 -26.90 -22.41 -13.87
CA GLY A 15 -27.38 -21.38 -14.82
C GLY A 15 -26.93 -19.97 -14.37
N SER A 16 -26.41 -19.08 -15.22
CA SER A 16 -26.21 -19.14 -16.68
C SER A 16 -24.97 -18.31 -17.07
N SER A 17 -24.32 -18.61 -18.19
CA SER A 17 -23.08 -17.93 -18.62
C SER A 17 -23.36 -16.52 -19.18
N PRO A 18 -22.57 -15.49 -18.84
CA PRO A 18 -22.46 -14.25 -19.61
C PRO A 18 -21.49 -14.41 -20.79
N ALA A 19 -21.59 -13.51 -21.77
CA ALA A 19 -20.91 -13.59 -23.06
C ALA A 19 -19.52 -12.91 -23.08
N THR A 20 -18.70 -13.33 -24.04
CA THR A 20 -17.39 -12.74 -24.35
C THR A 20 -17.54 -11.32 -24.91
N ILE A 21 -16.85 -10.34 -24.30
CA ILE A 21 -16.67 -9.00 -24.88
C ILE A 21 -15.19 -8.79 -25.16
N THR A 22 -14.84 -8.66 -26.44
CA THR A 22 -13.52 -8.22 -26.90
C THR A 22 -13.38 -6.71 -26.73
N SER A 23 -12.35 -6.25 -26.02
CA SER A 23 -12.03 -4.83 -25.87
C SER A 23 -10.79 -4.45 -26.69
N THR A 24 -10.90 -3.36 -27.45
CA THR A 24 -9.93 -2.91 -28.46
C THR A 24 -8.80 -2.08 -27.85
N THR A 25 -7.58 -2.22 -28.37
CA THR A 25 -6.39 -1.51 -27.89
C THR A 25 -6.49 0.01 -28.04
N GLY A 26 -6.53 0.73 -26.92
CA GLY A 26 -6.46 2.19 -26.86
C GLY A 26 -5.03 2.73 -27.00
N ARG A 27 -4.87 3.80 -27.79
CA ARG A 27 -3.59 4.45 -28.13
C ARG A 27 -3.17 5.43 -27.03
N VAL A 28 -1.90 5.40 -26.61
CA VAL A 28 -1.38 6.33 -25.58
C VAL A 28 -1.21 7.74 -26.17
N ASN A 29 -1.99 8.70 -25.70
CA ASN A 29 -1.71 10.12 -25.91
C ASN A 29 -0.65 10.59 -24.91
N ARG A 30 0.42 11.21 -25.43
CA ARG A 30 1.33 12.03 -24.62
C ARG A 30 0.73 13.43 -24.51
N VAL A 31 0.56 13.92 -23.27
CA VAL A 31 0.29 15.34 -23.02
C VAL A 31 1.58 15.94 -22.46
N ALA A 32 2.15 16.90 -23.18
CA ALA A 32 3.14 17.81 -22.62
C ALA A 32 2.38 18.98 -22.00
N VAL A 33 2.75 19.37 -20.79
CA VAL A 33 2.26 20.62 -20.17
C VAL A 33 3.31 21.68 -20.47
N ASP A 34 2.96 22.62 -21.32
CA ASP A 34 3.78 23.79 -21.62
C ASP A 34 3.30 24.98 -20.78
N THR A 35 4.22 25.75 -20.21
CA THR A 35 3.92 26.88 -19.32
C THR A 35 4.78 28.08 -19.70
N SER A 36 4.28 28.94 -20.60
CA SER A 36 4.79 30.30 -20.76
C SER A 36 3.77 31.20 -21.47
N SER A 37 3.84 32.51 -21.20
CA SER A 37 3.01 33.61 -21.74
C SER A 37 1.51 33.57 -21.32
N GLU A 38 0.83 34.69 -21.09
CA GLU A 38 1.10 36.10 -21.43
C GLU A 38 0.86 37.06 -20.24
N GLU A 39 1.68 38.10 -20.11
CA GLU A 39 1.29 39.37 -19.49
C GLU A 39 1.21 40.44 -20.59
N ASN A 40 0.13 41.23 -20.59
CA ASN A 40 0.11 42.68 -20.35
C ASN A 40 -0.81 43.50 -21.30
N GLN A 41 -1.21 44.69 -20.82
CA GLN A 41 -1.99 45.76 -21.49
C GLN A 41 -3.53 45.54 -21.58
N GLU A 42 -4.41 46.54 -21.32
CA GLU A 42 -4.20 47.93 -20.86
C GLU A 42 -5.41 48.54 -20.12
N ALA A 43 -5.15 49.72 -19.51
CA ALA A 43 -5.95 50.62 -18.66
C ALA A 43 -7.47 50.87 -18.94
N VAL A 44 -8.20 51.36 -17.91
CA VAL A 44 -8.72 52.75 -17.80
C VAL A 44 -9.49 53.05 -16.46
N SER A 45 -8.92 53.98 -15.68
CA SER A 45 -9.50 55.10 -14.87
C SER A 45 -10.56 54.98 -13.74
N GLN A 46 -10.31 55.82 -12.71
CA GLN A 46 -11.24 56.56 -11.80
C GLN A 46 -11.91 55.81 -10.61
N ASP A 47 -12.06 56.38 -9.39
CA ASP A 47 -11.67 57.69 -8.80
C ASP A 47 -11.67 57.69 -7.24
N ARG A 48 -11.12 58.74 -6.60
CA ARG A 48 -11.31 59.24 -5.18
C ARG A 48 -10.63 58.56 -3.96
N LEU A 49 -9.76 59.30 -3.22
CA LEU A 49 -9.95 60.06 -1.93
C LEU A 49 -10.18 59.14 -0.70
N GLU A 50 -9.58 59.25 0.50
CA GLU A 50 -8.59 60.12 1.21
C GLU A 50 -8.00 59.29 2.39
N GLY A 51 -7.02 59.68 3.24
CA GLY A 51 -6.19 60.89 3.43
C GLY A 51 -5.62 60.96 4.88
N ARG A 52 -4.60 61.82 5.14
CA ARG A 52 -4.02 62.21 6.48
C ARG A 52 -3.22 61.15 7.28
N ASP A 53 -2.26 61.47 8.16
CA ASP A 53 -1.43 62.68 8.44
C ASP A 53 -0.17 62.26 9.27
N ASP A 54 0.92 63.06 9.20
CA ASP A 54 1.99 63.35 10.20
C ASP A 54 2.57 62.31 11.21
N ALA A 55 3.73 62.52 11.89
CA ALA A 55 5.03 63.16 11.61
C ALA A 55 5.92 63.09 12.89
N GLY A 56 7.25 63.01 12.77
CA GLY A 56 8.19 63.10 13.92
C GLY A 56 9.56 62.47 13.66
N LYS A 57 10.56 63.20 13.14
CA LYS A 57 11.63 63.95 13.89
C LYS A 57 12.65 63.05 14.62
N SER A 58 13.98 63.28 14.65
CA SER A 58 14.96 64.12 13.91
C SER A 58 16.41 63.59 14.25
N PRO A 59 17.57 64.30 14.12
CA PRO A 59 18.50 64.14 12.99
C PRO A 59 20.01 64.02 13.40
N THR A 60 20.92 64.48 12.51
CA THR A 60 22.39 64.71 12.58
C THR A 60 23.30 63.56 12.09
N THR A 61 24.37 63.76 11.28
CA THR A 61 25.06 64.99 10.78
C THR A 61 25.85 64.75 9.47
N SER A 62 25.84 65.73 8.54
CA SER A 62 26.94 66.24 7.64
C SER A 62 27.96 65.30 6.94
N ALA A 63 28.48 65.55 5.71
CA ALA A 63 28.38 66.68 4.76
C ALA A 63 28.77 66.25 3.31
N SER A 64 28.46 67.10 2.32
CA SER A 64 28.83 66.97 0.88
C SER A 64 30.03 67.89 0.49
N PRO A 65 30.54 67.85 -0.75
CA PRO A 65 29.96 68.53 -1.94
C PRO A 65 29.81 67.57 -3.16
N GLY A 66 29.11 67.83 -4.28
CA GLY A 66 28.87 69.05 -5.09
C GLY A 66 29.91 69.13 -6.24
N THR A 67 29.62 69.33 -7.54
CA THR A 67 28.39 69.61 -8.32
C THR A 67 28.64 69.48 -9.85
N SER A 68 27.63 69.07 -10.64
CA SER A 68 27.46 69.37 -12.10
C SER A 68 28.49 68.76 -13.10
N SER A 69 28.27 68.61 -14.43
CA SER A 69 27.09 68.78 -15.30
C SER A 69 27.24 68.06 -16.66
N LYS A 70 26.13 67.93 -17.40
CA LYS A 70 25.94 67.34 -18.75
C LYS A 70 27.04 67.65 -19.82
N LYS A 71 27.43 66.67 -20.66
CA LYS A 71 27.15 66.61 -22.14
C LYS A 71 27.91 65.53 -22.97
N ASP A 72 27.24 65.12 -24.06
CA ASP A 72 27.72 64.75 -25.41
C ASP A 72 28.75 63.61 -25.67
N ARG A 73 28.19 62.42 -25.96
CA ARG A 73 28.37 61.62 -27.20
C ARG A 73 29.76 61.54 -27.87
N PHE A 74 30.43 60.39 -27.76
CA PHE A 74 31.32 59.83 -28.81
C PHE A 74 31.19 58.30 -28.90
N GLN A 75 31.54 57.71 -30.06
CA GLN A 75 31.26 56.31 -30.44
C GLN A 75 32.46 55.35 -30.29
N ALA A 76 32.13 54.05 -30.16
CA ALA A 76 32.98 52.85 -30.35
C ALA A 76 34.11 52.66 -29.30
N THR A 77 34.41 51.43 -28.84
CA THR A 77 34.47 50.15 -29.57
C THR A 77 33.92 48.94 -28.79
N SER A 78 33.82 47.82 -29.49
CA SER A 78 33.20 46.55 -29.06
C SER A 78 33.99 45.75 -28.03
N ALA A 79 33.33 45.27 -26.98
CA ALA A 79 33.74 44.11 -26.19
C ALA A 79 32.55 43.15 -26.05
N GLN A 80 32.65 41.97 -26.66
CA GLN A 80 31.61 40.92 -26.56
C GLN A 80 31.63 40.29 -25.17
N VAL A 81 30.70 40.69 -24.30
CA VAL A 81 30.36 39.89 -23.11
C VAL A 81 29.63 38.65 -23.60
N LYS A 82 30.33 37.52 -23.71
CA LYS A 82 29.70 36.21 -23.93
C LYS A 82 28.78 35.94 -22.75
N GLY A 83 27.47 35.95 -22.99
CA GLY A 83 26.48 35.65 -21.98
C GLY A 83 26.77 34.30 -21.34
N ALA A 84 26.75 34.25 -20.00
CA ALA A 84 26.75 33.00 -19.28
C ALA A 84 25.52 32.19 -19.74
N LEU A 85 25.75 31.04 -20.37
CA LEU A 85 24.67 30.11 -20.65
C LEU A 85 24.01 29.77 -19.32
N SER A 86 22.73 30.09 -19.20
CA SER A 86 21.89 29.53 -18.15
C SER A 86 21.97 28.01 -18.26
N THR A 87 22.53 27.36 -17.24
CA THR A 87 22.52 25.91 -17.16
C THR A 87 21.06 25.47 -17.18
N PRO A 88 20.59 24.71 -18.18
CA PRO A 88 19.18 24.34 -18.25
C PRO A 88 18.85 23.56 -16.98
N ARG A 89 17.78 23.96 -16.27
CA ARG A 89 17.24 23.19 -15.14
C ARG A 89 17.00 21.77 -15.64
N ARG A 90 17.84 20.83 -15.18
CA ARG A 90 17.74 19.42 -15.55
C ARG A 90 16.36 18.94 -15.13
N ALA A 91 15.51 18.60 -16.10
CA ALA A 91 14.18 18.08 -15.82
C ALA A 91 14.33 16.83 -14.93
N VAL A 92 13.79 16.92 -13.71
CA VAL A 92 13.76 15.78 -12.79
C VAL A 92 12.59 14.91 -13.24
N TYR A 93 12.89 13.84 -13.96
CA TYR A 93 11.89 12.87 -14.38
C TYR A 93 11.49 12.00 -13.18
N GLU A 94 10.22 12.05 -12.80
CA GLU A 94 9.66 11.18 -11.76
C GLU A 94 9.34 9.80 -12.34
N PHE A 95 10.14 8.79 -11.99
CA PHE A 95 9.87 7.42 -12.39
C PHE A 95 8.88 6.76 -11.44
N HIS A 96 7.96 5.99 -12.01
CA HIS A 96 6.93 5.26 -11.27
C HIS A 96 6.93 3.79 -11.69
N ASP A 97 6.77 2.87 -10.72
CA ASP A 97 6.58 1.44 -10.96
C ASP A 97 5.23 1.15 -11.68
N MET A 98 4.97 -0.10 -12.03
CA MET A 98 3.73 -0.49 -12.70
C MET A 98 2.46 -0.30 -11.85
N PHE A 99 2.61 -0.05 -10.55
CA PHE A 99 1.53 0.18 -9.59
C PHE A 99 1.36 1.67 -9.24
N GLY A 100 2.24 2.53 -9.76
CA GLY A 100 2.21 3.97 -9.57
C GLY A 100 2.92 4.46 -8.31
N PHE A 101 3.85 3.70 -7.73
CA PHE A 101 4.75 4.18 -6.68
C PHE A 101 6.00 4.83 -7.29
N LEU A 102 6.46 5.95 -6.72
CA LEU A 102 7.75 6.55 -7.05
C LEU A 102 8.89 5.55 -6.80
N VAL A 103 9.80 5.45 -7.77
CA VAL A 103 10.99 4.58 -7.78
C VAL A 103 12.17 5.31 -8.43
N THR A 104 13.39 4.80 -8.28
CA THR A 104 14.55 5.36 -9.00
C THR A 104 14.54 4.98 -10.49
N GLU A 105 15.40 5.63 -11.29
CA GLU A 105 15.59 5.28 -12.70
C GLU A 105 16.13 3.85 -12.85
N GLU A 106 17.04 3.43 -11.96
CA GLU A 106 17.61 2.07 -11.92
C GLU A 106 16.56 1.03 -11.54
N GLU A 107 15.73 1.30 -10.53
CA GLU A 107 14.62 0.44 -10.14
C GLU A 107 13.60 0.29 -11.30
N LYS A 108 13.31 1.38 -12.00
CA LYS A 108 12.42 1.35 -13.16
C LYS A 108 13.02 0.54 -14.31
N ALA A 109 14.30 0.74 -14.62
CA ALA A 109 15.00 -0.01 -15.65
C ALA A 109 15.03 -1.52 -15.31
N ALA A 110 15.21 -1.88 -14.03
CA ALA A 110 15.15 -3.25 -13.55
C ALA A 110 13.74 -3.86 -13.69
N GLU A 111 12.67 -3.14 -13.31
CA GLU A 111 11.29 -3.58 -13.51
C GLU A 111 10.99 -3.83 -15.00
N ASP A 112 11.34 -2.88 -15.87
CA ASP A 112 11.08 -3.00 -17.30
C ASP A 112 11.91 -4.13 -17.94
N TYR A 113 13.11 -4.41 -17.43
CA TYR A 113 13.91 -5.57 -17.84
C TYR A 113 13.28 -6.90 -17.39
N GLU A 114 12.89 -7.02 -16.11
CA GLU A 114 12.23 -8.23 -15.60
C GLU A 114 10.89 -8.49 -16.32
N ARG A 115 10.10 -7.45 -16.61
CA ARG A 115 8.83 -7.58 -17.35
C ARG A 115 9.04 -8.07 -18.79
N ARG A 116 10.14 -7.67 -19.44
CA ARG A 116 10.50 -8.11 -20.80
C ARG A 116 11.03 -9.54 -20.83
N ASN A 117 11.90 -9.90 -19.90
CA ASN A 117 12.67 -11.15 -19.97
C ASN A 117 12.05 -12.30 -19.15
N ASN A 118 11.34 -11.98 -18.07
CA ASN A 118 10.76 -12.95 -17.13
C ASN A 118 9.21 -12.92 -17.16
N GLY A 119 8.63 -12.51 -18.30
CA GLY A 119 7.19 -12.55 -18.53
C GLY A 119 6.60 -13.96 -18.44
N TYR A 120 5.31 -14.03 -18.14
CA TYR A 120 4.59 -15.31 -18.09
C TYR A 120 4.51 -15.96 -19.47
N SER A 121 4.81 -17.25 -19.58
CA SER A 121 4.68 -17.99 -20.83
C SER A 121 3.22 -18.08 -21.28
N ARG A 122 3.00 -18.22 -22.60
CA ARG A 122 1.66 -18.30 -23.19
C ARG A 122 0.79 -19.37 -22.51
N ALA A 123 1.31 -20.59 -22.40
CA ALA A 123 0.64 -21.71 -21.72
C ALA A 123 0.32 -21.44 -20.22
N TYR A 124 1.06 -20.55 -19.55
CA TYR A 124 0.73 -20.13 -18.17
C TYR A 124 -0.45 -19.16 -18.14
N LEU A 125 -0.51 -18.21 -19.08
CA LEU A 125 -1.62 -17.28 -19.24
C LEU A 125 -2.91 -18.00 -19.66
N ASP A 126 -2.81 -18.90 -20.66
CA ASP A 126 -3.94 -19.72 -21.13
C ASP A 126 -4.46 -20.63 -19.99
N LYS A 127 -3.57 -21.13 -19.12
CA LYS A 127 -4.01 -21.93 -17.97
C LYS A 127 -4.72 -21.10 -16.90
N TRP A 128 -4.33 -19.84 -16.69
CA TRP A 128 -5.12 -18.93 -15.85
C TRP A 128 -6.48 -18.63 -16.46
N GLU A 129 -6.58 -18.46 -17.78
CA GLU A 129 -7.87 -18.28 -18.48
C GLU A 129 -8.81 -19.47 -18.27
N TYR A 130 -8.29 -20.68 -18.47
CA TYR A 130 -9.01 -21.91 -18.15
C TYR A 130 -9.45 -21.95 -16.67
N MET A 131 -8.58 -21.53 -15.74
CA MET A 131 -8.88 -21.58 -14.31
C MET A 131 -9.94 -20.56 -13.88
N MET A 132 -10.00 -19.37 -14.47
CA MET A 132 -11.04 -18.38 -14.18
C MET A 132 -12.40 -18.84 -14.75
N THR A 133 -12.42 -19.27 -16.02
CA THR A 133 -13.63 -19.78 -16.68
C THR A 133 -14.22 -21.03 -16.03
N HIS A 134 -13.40 -21.84 -15.35
CA HIS A 134 -13.83 -23.09 -14.69
C HIS A 134 -13.64 -23.05 -13.16
N TRP A 135 -13.68 -21.87 -12.53
CA TRP A 135 -13.25 -21.63 -11.14
C TRP A 135 -13.70 -22.68 -10.12
N ALA A 136 -15.01 -22.99 -10.10
CA ALA A 136 -15.61 -23.96 -9.17
C ALA A 136 -15.04 -25.38 -9.29
N ASN A 137 -14.52 -25.75 -10.47
CA ASN A 137 -13.94 -27.06 -10.76
C ASN A 137 -12.41 -27.11 -10.60
N VAL A 138 -11.76 -25.99 -10.25
CA VAL A 138 -10.29 -25.97 -10.09
C VAL A 138 -9.88 -26.56 -8.75
N ARG A 139 -9.24 -27.74 -8.79
CA ARG A 139 -8.65 -28.38 -7.60
C ARG A 139 -7.77 -27.40 -6.81
N GLN A 140 -8.00 -27.32 -5.50
CA GLN A 140 -7.36 -26.32 -4.63
C GLN A 140 -5.82 -26.42 -4.58
N ASP A 141 -5.20 -27.59 -4.80
CA ASP A 141 -3.74 -27.67 -4.91
C ASP A 141 -3.17 -27.11 -6.22
N THR A 142 -4.00 -27.05 -7.28
CA THR A 142 -3.66 -26.31 -8.50
C THR A 142 -3.74 -24.82 -8.24
N LEU A 143 -4.82 -24.31 -7.62
CA LEU A 143 -4.92 -22.90 -7.21
C LEU A 143 -3.71 -22.47 -6.37
N LYS A 144 -3.39 -23.20 -5.31
CA LYS A 144 -2.19 -22.96 -4.48
C LYS A 144 -0.90 -22.92 -5.30
N ARG A 145 -0.69 -23.86 -6.21
CA ARG A 145 0.52 -23.91 -7.08
C ARG A 145 0.63 -22.67 -7.97
N TYR A 146 -0.49 -22.20 -8.52
CA TYR A 146 -0.53 -21.05 -9.41
C TYR A 146 -0.44 -19.71 -8.65
N CYS A 147 -1.14 -19.53 -7.52
CA CYS A 147 -0.99 -18.35 -6.65
C CYS A 147 0.45 -18.20 -6.09
N ARG A 148 1.11 -19.32 -5.74
CA ARG A 148 2.53 -19.33 -5.33
C ARG A 148 3.51 -19.02 -6.46
N ARG A 149 3.15 -19.28 -7.73
CA ARG A 149 3.95 -18.86 -8.90
C ARG A 149 3.70 -17.39 -9.23
N GLY A 150 2.45 -17.03 -9.46
CA GLY A 150 1.94 -15.67 -9.43
C GLY A 150 0.72 -15.44 -10.29
N VAL A 151 -0.16 -14.56 -9.81
CA VAL A 151 -1.30 -14.09 -10.58
C VAL A 151 -0.79 -13.02 -11.57
N PRO A 152 -1.04 -13.16 -12.89
CA PRO A 152 -0.71 -12.14 -13.87
C PRO A 152 -1.43 -10.82 -13.57
N GLN A 153 -0.75 -9.69 -13.72
CA GLN A 153 -1.33 -8.36 -13.42
C GLN A 153 -2.74 -8.16 -14.02
N PRO A 154 -2.98 -8.41 -15.32
CA PRO A 154 -4.28 -8.13 -15.94
C PRO A 154 -5.40 -9.08 -15.50
N LYS A 155 -5.09 -10.08 -14.67
CA LYS A 155 -6.05 -11.04 -14.13
C LYS A 155 -6.26 -10.86 -12.62
N ARG A 156 -5.50 -9.97 -11.95
CA ARG A 156 -5.49 -9.94 -10.47
C ARG A 156 -6.79 -9.42 -9.87
N CYS A 157 -7.40 -8.39 -10.46
CA CYS A 157 -8.73 -7.90 -10.07
C CYS A 157 -9.74 -9.06 -9.95
N ALA A 158 -10.00 -9.78 -11.05
CA ALA A 158 -10.93 -10.91 -11.08
C ALA A 158 -10.50 -12.08 -10.16
N VAL A 159 -9.22 -12.48 -10.18
CA VAL A 159 -8.73 -13.60 -9.36
C VAL A 159 -8.82 -13.30 -7.87
N TRP A 160 -8.54 -12.07 -7.42
CA TRP A 160 -8.70 -11.68 -6.02
C TRP A 160 -10.16 -11.70 -5.60
N GLN A 161 -11.07 -11.13 -6.41
CA GLN A 161 -12.51 -11.20 -6.13
C GLN A 161 -13.03 -12.65 -6.06
N HIS A 162 -12.54 -13.54 -6.93
CA HIS A 162 -12.86 -14.97 -6.88
C HIS A 162 -12.28 -15.70 -5.66
N LEU A 163 -11.07 -15.35 -5.20
CA LEU A 163 -10.46 -15.93 -3.99
C LEU A 163 -11.10 -15.43 -2.68
N LEU A 164 -11.57 -14.19 -2.69
CA LEU A 164 -12.29 -13.55 -1.57
C LEU A 164 -13.78 -13.87 -1.55
N GLN A 165 -14.34 -14.35 -2.66
CA GLN A 165 -15.78 -14.52 -2.89
C GLN A 165 -16.55 -13.18 -2.80
N SER A 166 -15.90 -12.08 -3.19
CA SER A 166 -16.50 -10.74 -3.19
C SER A 166 -17.15 -10.34 -4.53
N TRP A 167 -16.95 -11.14 -5.58
CA TRP A 167 -17.54 -10.90 -6.91
C TRP A 167 -19.07 -10.87 -6.84
N GLY A 168 -19.71 -9.83 -7.42
CA GLY A 168 -21.16 -9.68 -7.46
C GLY A 168 -21.81 -9.26 -6.12
N MET A 169 -21.01 -8.92 -5.10
CA MET A 169 -21.55 -8.47 -3.81
C MET A 169 -22.28 -7.13 -3.91
N LYS A 170 -21.83 -6.20 -4.77
CA LYS A 170 -22.55 -4.94 -5.06
C LYS A 170 -23.95 -5.18 -5.63
N ASP A 171 -24.08 -6.15 -6.54
CA ASP A 171 -25.35 -6.50 -7.18
C ASP A 171 -26.31 -7.22 -6.20
N ARG A 172 -25.73 -7.99 -5.26
CA ARG A 172 -26.47 -8.68 -4.19
C ARG A 172 -26.91 -7.73 -3.06
N PHE A 173 -26.17 -6.64 -2.84
CA PHE A 173 -26.38 -5.69 -1.75
C PHE A 173 -26.41 -4.23 -2.26
N PRO A 174 -27.28 -3.90 -3.21
CA PRO A 174 -27.26 -2.61 -3.90
C PRO A 174 -27.48 -1.44 -2.95
N GLY A 175 -26.67 -0.39 -3.10
CA GLY A 175 -26.75 0.83 -2.30
C GLY A 175 -26.32 0.69 -0.84
N VAL A 176 -25.90 -0.50 -0.38
CA VAL A 176 -25.41 -0.70 0.99
C VAL A 176 -24.12 0.10 1.21
N TYR A 177 -23.17 0.04 0.28
CA TYR A 177 -21.95 0.83 0.34
C TYR A 177 -22.22 2.35 0.36
N MET A 178 -23.08 2.83 -0.54
CA MET A 178 -23.47 4.25 -0.61
C MET A 178 -24.07 4.76 0.71
N ARG A 179 -24.95 3.96 1.33
CA ARG A 179 -25.54 4.29 2.63
C ARG A 179 -24.46 4.34 3.73
N LEU A 180 -23.58 3.35 3.77
CA LEU A 180 -22.54 3.22 4.80
C LEU A 180 -21.49 4.32 4.72
N HIS A 181 -21.02 4.72 3.53
CA HIS A 181 -20.04 5.82 3.43
C HIS A 181 -20.68 7.21 3.62
N SER A 182 -22.01 7.34 3.48
CA SER A 182 -22.73 8.62 3.65
C SER A 182 -23.24 8.83 5.08
N GLN A 183 -23.45 7.77 5.85
CA GLN A 183 -23.79 7.84 7.27
C GLN A 183 -22.62 8.41 8.08
N PRO A 184 -22.82 9.37 9.02
CA PRO A 184 -21.75 9.84 9.91
C PRO A 184 -21.25 8.71 10.84
N LEU A 185 -19.97 8.74 11.21
CA LEU A 185 -19.45 7.87 12.27
C LEU A 185 -20.00 8.28 13.64
N ASP A 186 -20.17 7.29 14.51
CA ASP A 186 -20.59 7.48 15.91
C ASP A 186 -19.55 8.27 16.75
N SER A 187 -18.31 8.43 16.28
CA SER A 187 -17.25 9.17 16.96
C SER A 187 -16.45 10.06 16.01
N LYS A 188 -16.27 11.33 16.40
CA LYS A 188 -15.40 12.29 15.71
C LYS A 188 -13.93 11.87 15.76
N ASP A 189 -13.48 11.31 16.89
CA ASP A 189 -12.10 10.84 17.06
C ASP A 189 -11.76 9.78 16.00
N LEU A 190 -12.73 8.93 15.65
CA LEU A 190 -12.56 7.91 14.62
C LEU A 190 -12.32 8.51 13.23
N ALA A 191 -13.03 9.58 12.88
CA ALA A 191 -12.82 10.31 11.63
C ALA A 191 -11.44 10.99 11.59
N ASP A 192 -10.98 11.54 12.71
CA ASP A 192 -9.67 12.18 12.85
C ASP A 192 -8.53 11.14 12.82
N VAL A 193 -8.73 9.94 13.41
CA VAL A 193 -7.78 8.82 13.33
C VAL A 193 -7.67 8.31 11.89
N ILE A 194 -8.78 8.14 11.16
CA ILE A 194 -8.78 7.81 9.73
C ILE A 194 -7.98 8.87 8.96
N ALA A 195 -8.30 10.16 9.14
CA ALA A 195 -7.66 11.25 8.42
C ALA A 195 -6.13 11.25 8.55
N ARG A 196 -5.59 10.93 9.75
CA ARG A 196 -4.15 10.82 9.99
C ARG A 196 -3.52 9.61 9.30
N ASP A 197 -4.24 8.49 9.14
CA ASP A 197 -3.71 7.32 8.42
C ASP A 197 -3.66 7.54 6.90
N LEU A 198 -4.60 8.31 6.33
CA LEU A 198 -4.62 8.64 4.90
C LEU A 198 -3.31 9.33 4.46
N ASP A 199 -2.87 10.34 5.21
CA ASP A 199 -1.65 11.12 4.89
C ASP A 199 -0.35 10.28 4.92
N ARG A 200 -0.36 9.10 5.56
CA ARG A 200 0.78 8.16 5.62
C ARG A 200 0.56 6.84 4.86
N THR A 201 -0.60 6.64 4.25
CA THR A 201 -0.88 5.42 3.48
C THR A 201 -0.42 5.60 2.04
N PHE A 202 0.64 4.89 1.66
CA PHE A 202 1.25 4.96 0.32
C PHE A 202 1.53 6.39 -0.19
N PRO A 203 2.24 7.25 0.58
CA PRO A 203 2.44 8.66 0.20
C PRO A 203 3.25 8.84 -1.08
N THR A 204 4.03 7.84 -1.49
CA THR A 204 4.79 7.82 -2.75
C THR A 204 3.98 7.27 -3.93
N ASN A 205 2.72 6.87 -3.75
CA ASN A 205 1.87 6.40 -4.84
C ASN A 205 1.06 7.55 -5.45
N ARG A 206 1.12 7.71 -6.76
CA ARG A 206 0.43 8.77 -7.54
C ARG A 206 -1.08 8.92 -7.26
N LEU A 207 -1.76 7.86 -6.81
CA LEU A 207 -3.19 7.90 -6.47
C LEU A 207 -3.45 8.51 -5.07
N PHE A 208 -2.51 8.33 -4.13
CA PHE A 208 -2.66 8.70 -2.72
C PHE A 208 -1.75 9.86 -2.27
N SER A 209 -0.75 10.24 -3.08
CA SER A 209 0.23 11.29 -2.79
C SER A 209 -0.38 12.70 -2.69
N VAL A 210 -1.47 12.97 -3.40
CA VAL A 210 -2.18 14.25 -3.34
C VAL A 210 -3.09 14.27 -2.12
N LYS A 211 -2.77 15.15 -1.15
CA LYS A 211 -3.59 15.37 0.04
C LYS A 211 -5.01 15.80 -0.33
N SER A 212 -6.01 15.12 0.23
CA SER A 212 -7.43 15.25 -0.14
C SER A 212 -7.75 14.99 -1.63
N GLY A 213 -6.81 14.42 -2.40
CA GLY A 213 -7.01 14.01 -3.79
C GLY A 213 -7.88 12.77 -3.94
N GLN A 214 -8.15 12.37 -5.18
CA GLN A 214 -9.12 11.32 -5.52
C GLN A 214 -8.89 10.02 -4.72
N GLY A 215 -7.67 9.48 -4.68
CA GLY A 215 -7.39 8.23 -3.97
C GLY A 215 -7.57 8.34 -2.45
N GLN A 216 -7.17 9.46 -1.84
CA GLN A 216 -7.44 9.68 -0.41
C GLN A 216 -8.94 9.78 -0.12
N GLN A 217 -9.75 10.34 -1.03
CA GLN A 217 -11.21 10.38 -0.88
C GLN A 217 -11.85 8.99 -1.02
N ILE A 218 -11.40 8.18 -1.99
CA ILE A 218 -11.82 6.78 -2.15
C ILE A 218 -11.49 5.98 -0.88
N LEU A 219 -10.23 6.06 -0.42
CA LEU A 219 -9.77 5.39 0.79
C LEU A 219 -10.54 5.85 2.03
N ARG A 220 -10.82 7.15 2.16
CA ARG A 220 -11.68 7.69 3.23
C ARG A 220 -13.07 7.06 3.20
N ARG A 221 -13.77 7.06 2.06
CA ARG A 221 -15.13 6.51 1.94
C ARG A 221 -15.18 5.02 2.23
N LEU A 222 -14.21 4.24 1.74
CA LEU A 222 -14.11 2.80 2.03
C LEU A 222 -13.93 2.54 3.54
N LEU A 223 -12.98 3.22 4.19
CA LEU A 223 -12.75 3.06 5.64
C LEU A 223 -13.93 3.55 6.48
N HIS A 224 -14.57 4.65 6.07
CA HIS A 224 -15.78 5.19 6.70
C HIS A 224 -16.95 4.20 6.61
N ALA A 225 -17.18 3.63 5.42
CA ALA A 225 -18.18 2.60 5.22
C ALA A 225 -17.93 1.36 6.07
N TYR A 226 -16.67 0.90 6.17
CA TYR A 226 -16.34 -0.25 6.99
C TYR A 226 -16.52 0.01 8.49
N ALA A 227 -16.15 1.20 8.98
CA ALA A 227 -16.37 1.57 10.37
C ALA A 227 -17.87 1.55 10.75
N ASN A 228 -18.74 2.03 9.86
CA ASN A 228 -20.20 1.93 10.01
C ASN A 228 -20.74 0.49 9.80
N TYR A 229 -20.06 -0.33 8.99
CA TYR A 229 -20.42 -1.72 8.73
C TYR A 229 -20.18 -2.62 9.96
N ASN A 230 -19.04 -2.45 10.62
CA ASN A 230 -18.68 -3.16 11.86
C ASN A 230 -18.19 -2.19 12.95
N PRO A 231 -19.10 -1.48 13.65
CA PRO A 231 -18.73 -0.50 14.69
C PRO A 231 -17.98 -1.10 15.89
N GLY A 232 -18.10 -2.41 16.13
CA GLY A 232 -17.37 -3.10 17.20
C GLY A 232 -15.86 -3.22 16.96
N VAL A 233 -15.42 -3.06 15.70
CA VAL A 233 -14.01 -2.82 15.33
C VAL A 233 -13.80 -1.34 15.00
N GLY A 234 -14.77 -0.73 14.32
CA GLY A 234 -14.69 0.64 13.82
C GLY A 234 -13.50 0.78 12.88
N TYR A 235 -12.48 1.51 13.33
CA TYR A 235 -11.25 1.72 12.60
C TYR A 235 -10.03 1.69 13.54
N CYS A 236 -9.01 0.93 13.12
CA CYS A 236 -7.72 0.82 13.79
C CYS A 236 -6.59 1.19 12.82
N GLN A 237 -5.53 1.83 13.34
CA GLN A 237 -4.35 2.21 12.58
C GLN A 237 -3.78 1.00 11.81
N GLY A 238 -3.44 1.21 10.53
CA GLY A 238 -2.90 0.16 9.65
C GLY A 238 -3.97 -0.50 8.77
N MET A 239 -5.26 -0.37 9.09
CA MET A 239 -6.34 -0.77 8.17
C MET A 239 -6.30 0.02 6.85
N GLY A 240 -5.76 1.24 6.85
CA GLY A 240 -5.58 2.06 5.65
C GLY A 240 -4.74 1.36 4.58
N PHE A 241 -3.63 0.73 4.97
CA PHE A 241 -2.77 -0.03 4.06
C PHE A 241 -3.47 -1.24 3.44
N LEU A 242 -4.33 -1.94 4.19
CA LEU A 242 -5.11 -3.06 3.67
C LEU A 242 -6.13 -2.59 2.62
N ALA A 243 -6.87 -1.51 2.91
CA ALA A 243 -7.86 -0.92 2.00
C ALA A 243 -7.19 -0.36 0.74
N ALA A 244 -6.10 0.39 0.88
CA ALA A 244 -5.35 0.94 -0.25
C ALA A 244 -4.75 -0.15 -1.14
N THR A 245 -4.35 -1.30 -0.58
CA THR A 245 -3.88 -2.45 -1.37
C THR A 245 -4.97 -3.02 -2.27
N LEU A 246 -6.22 -3.04 -1.78
CA LEU A 246 -7.37 -3.48 -2.59
C LEU A 246 -7.74 -2.43 -3.64
N ILE A 247 -7.77 -1.15 -3.30
CA ILE A 247 -8.05 -0.05 -4.25
C ILE A 247 -7.06 -0.03 -5.44
N LEU A 248 -5.79 -0.42 -5.22
CA LEU A 248 -4.79 -0.50 -6.30
C LEU A 248 -4.88 -1.75 -7.19
N GLN A 249 -5.77 -2.70 -6.88
CA GLN A 249 -5.86 -4.01 -7.58
C GLN A 249 -7.29 -4.38 -8.00
N VAL A 250 -8.32 -3.81 -7.37
CA VAL A 250 -9.73 -3.95 -7.69
C VAL A 250 -10.18 -2.61 -8.28
N GLU A 251 -10.65 -2.65 -9.53
CA GLU A 251 -10.80 -1.47 -10.38
C GLU A 251 -11.94 -0.53 -9.92
N GLU A 252 -12.99 -1.09 -9.33
CA GLU A 252 -14.17 -0.35 -8.84
C GLU A 252 -14.14 -0.17 -7.31
N GLU A 253 -14.47 1.04 -6.85
CA GLU A 253 -14.44 1.42 -5.42
C GLU A 253 -15.36 0.56 -4.54
N GLU A 254 -16.57 0.25 -5.01
CA GLU A 254 -17.51 -0.60 -4.25
C GLU A 254 -17.06 -2.08 -4.23
N ASP A 255 -16.48 -2.59 -5.32
CA ASP A 255 -15.94 -3.95 -5.32
C ASP A 255 -14.70 -4.05 -4.40
N ALA A 256 -13.90 -2.98 -4.30
CA ALA A 256 -12.80 -2.88 -3.34
C ALA A 256 -13.31 -2.85 -1.89
N PHE A 257 -14.43 -2.18 -1.61
CA PHE A 257 -15.11 -2.25 -0.31
C PHE A 257 -15.58 -3.67 0.02
N TRP A 258 -16.25 -4.36 -0.90
CA TRP A 258 -16.69 -5.74 -0.66
C TRP A 258 -15.53 -6.74 -0.52
N ALA A 259 -14.43 -6.53 -1.25
CA ALA A 259 -13.19 -7.25 -1.05
C ALA A 259 -12.59 -6.98 0.36
N PHE A 260 -12.66 -5.75 0.85
CA PHE A 260 -12.18 -5.38 2.19
C PHE A 260 -13.04 -6.05 3.29
N VAL A 261 -14.36 -5.99 3.17
CA VAL A 261 -15.29 -6.72 4.05
C VAL A 261 -14.97 -8.21 4.06
N ALA A 262 -14.72 -8.83 2.90
CA ALA A 262 -14.35 -10.24 2.82
C ALA A 262 -13.01 -10.56 3.52
N VAL A 263 -11.99 -9.69 3.43
CA VAL A 263 -10.71 -9.84 4.15
C VAL A 263 -10.91 -9.71 5.66
N MET A 264 -11.79 -8.81 6.11
CA MET A 264 -12.03 -8.56 7.53
C MET A 264 -12.90 -9.63 8.20
N GLU A 265 -14.02 -10.01 7.56
CA GLU A 265 -15.08 -10.83 8.17
C GLU A 265 -14.93 -12.34 7.94
N ASN A 266 -14.28 -12.77 6.84
CA ASN A 266 -14.18 -14.20 6.53
C ASN A 266 -13.27 -14.92 7.52
N ALA A 267 -13.77 -15.98 8.17
CA ALA A 267 -13.07 -16.75 9.20
C ALA A 267 -11.69 -17.30 8.80
N LYS A 268 -11.41 -17.46 7.48
CA LYS A 268 -10.10 -17.85 6.95
C LYS A 268 -8.99 -16.81 7.20
N TYR A 269 -9.37 -15.54 7.26
CA TYR A 269 -8.48 -14.40 7.46
C TYR A 269 -8.71 -13.79 8.85
N ASN A 270 -9.98 -13.55 9.19
CA ASN A 270 -10.43 -13.00 10.48
C ASN A 270 -9.69 -11.70 10.86
N MET A 271 -9.38 -10.83 9.88
CA MET A 271 -8.61 -9.62 10.13
C MET A 271 -9.34 -8.67 11.09
N LYS A 272 -10.67 -8.72 11.18
CA LYS A 272 -11.43 -7.99 12.22
C LYS A 272 -10.92 -8.25 13.64
N ALA A 273 -10.54 -9.48 13.97
CA ALA A 273 -10.02 -9.84 15.28
C ALA A 273 -8.53 -9.50 15.47
N VAL A 274 -7.83 -9.14 14.37
CA VAL A 274 -6.46 -8.59 14.42
C VAL A 274 -6.50 -7.12 14.85
N PHE A 275 -7.56 -6.39 14.47
CA PHE A 275 -7.76 -4.97 14.79
C PHE A 275 -8.75 -4.70 15.94
N ALA A 276 -9.46 -5.72 16.41
CA ALA A 276 -10.35 -5.63 17.58
C ALA A 276 -9.58 -5.21 18.84
N PRO A 277 -10.26 -4.62 19.85
CA PRO A 277 -9.65 -4.30 21.14
C PRO A 277 -8.85 -5.47 21.73
N SER A 278 -7.71 -5.15 22.33
CA SER A 278 -6.70 -6.11 22.83
C SER A 278 -6.01 -6.99 21.76
N PHE A 279 -6.32 -6.81 20.47
CA PHE A 279 -5.68 -7.46 19.33
C PHE A 279 -5.61 -9.02 19.43
N PRO A 280 -6.69 -9.74 19.80
CA PRO A 280 -6.63 -11.16 20.16
C PRO A 280 -6.05 -12.05 19.05
N GLN A 281 -6.41 -11.80 17.78
CA GLN A 281 -5.87 -12.59 16.65
C GLN A 281 -4.40 -12.26 16.36
N LEU A 282 -3.92 -11.07 16.72
CA LEU A 282 -2.50 -10.69 16.61
C LEU A 282 -1.66 -11.40 17.69
N GLN A 283 -2.15 -11.47 18.93
CA GLN A 283 -1.51 -12.23 20.00
C GLN A 283 -1.45 -13.73 19.66
N CYS A 284 -2.56 -14.29 19.16
CA CYS A 284 -2.62 -15.64 18.61
C CYS A 284 -1.58 -15.83 17.48
N ALA A 285 -1.41 -14.85 16.59
CA ALA A 285 -0.43 -14.91 15.52
C ALA A 285 1.02 -14.88 16.04
N PHE A 286 1.33 -14.09 17.07
CA PHE A 286 2.65 -14.12 17.72
C PHE A 286 2.94 -15.48 18.37
N TYR A 287 1.99 -16.03 19.14
CA TYR A 287 2.13 -17.35 19.75
C TYR A 287 2.40 -18.45 18.69
N VAL A 288 1.64 -18.47 17.60
CA VAL A 288 1.83 -19.42 16.48
C VAL A 288 3.19 -19.20 15.80
N PHE A 289 3.59 -17.95 15.60
CA PHE A 289 4.86 -17.59 14.98
C PHE A 289 6.07 -18.04 15.83
N GLU A 290 6.01 -17.86 17.15
CA GLU A 290 7.05 -18.30 18.10
C GLU A 290 7.16 -19.82 18.18
N ALA A 291 6.03 -20.54 18.24
CA ALA A 291 6.02 -22.01 18.19
C ALA A 291 6.61 -22.54 16.87
N LEU A 292 6.32 -21.88 15.75
CA LEU A 292 6.95 -22.22 14.46
C LEU A 292 8.44 -21.83 14.42
N MET A 293 8.85 -20.69 15.00
CA MET A 293 10.25 -20.28 15.12
C MET A 293 11.05 -21.30 15.93
N ARG A 294 10.53 -21.73 17.09
CA ARG A 294 11.08 -22.80 17.92
C ARG A 294 11.28 -24.09 17.13
N GLN A 295 10.31 -24.48 16.30
CA GLN A 295 10.40 -25.69 15.48
C GLN A 295 11.37 -25.58 14.28
N LYS A 296 11.54 -24.39 13.68
CA LYS A 296 12.31 -24.23 12.42
C LYS A 296 13.72 -23.65 12.59
N MET A 297 13.93 -22.89 13.66
CA MET A 297 15.17 -22.17 13.96
C MET A 297 15.43 -22.21 15.48
N PRO A 298 15.53 -23.40 16.11
CA PRO A 298 15.58 -23.54 17.58
C PRO A 298 16.72 -22.76 18.23
N LYS A 299 17.88 -22.64 17.57
CA LYS A 299 19.01 -21.82 18.05
C LYS A 299 18.67 -20.32 18.08
N LEU A 300 18.00 -19.83 17.04
CA LEU A 300 17.57 -18.43 16.97
C LEU A 300 16.42 -18.16 17.95
N TYR A 301 15.50 -19.11 18.13
CA TYR A 301 14.47 -19.05 19.17
C TYR A 301 15.11 -18.88 20.56
N ALA A 302 15.99 -19.80 20.96
CA ALA A 302 16.64 -19.73 22.27
C ALA A 302 17.46 -18.45 22.47
N HIS A 303 18.01 -17.89 21.38
CA HIS A 303 18.69 -16.60 21.43
C HIS A 303 17.73 -15.42 21.61
N LEU A 304 16.62 -15.35 20.86
CA LEU A 304 15.63 -14.26 20.86
C LEU A 304 14.51 -14.39 21.91
N HIS A 305 14.50 -15.45 22.70
CA HIS A 305 13.49 -15.70 23.73
C HIS A 305 14.14 -16.03 25.09
N ASP A 306 15.09 -16.98 25.13
CA ASP A 306 15.66 -17.46 26.41
C ASP A 306 16.87 -16.64 26.87
N ARG A 307 17.69 -16.11 25.94
CA ARG A 307 18.83 -15.23 26.26
C ARG A 307 18.48 -13.75 26.25
N HIS A 308 17.84 -13.29 25.18
CA HIS A 308 17.41 -11.91 24.97
C HIS A 308 15.89 -11.94 24.83
N PRO A 309 15.11 -11.56 25.85
CA PRO A 309 13.65 -11.74 25.85
C PRO A 309 12.96 -10.68 24.97
N ILE A 310 13.08 -10.82 23.64
CA ILE A 310 12.58 -9.87 22.65
C ILE A 310 11.31 -10.41 21.99
N PRO A 311 10.11 -10.04 22.49
CA PRO A 311 8.86 -10.58 21.96
C PRO A 311 8.59 -10.10 20.53
N PRO A 312 7.87 -10.87 19.70
CA PRO A 312 7.47 -10.48 18.34
C PRO A 312 6.71 -9.14 18.28
N SER A 313 6.03 -8.75 19.35
CA SER A 313 5.34 -7.45 19.46
C SER A 313 6.27 -6.24 19.32
N PHE A 314 7.60 -6.40 19.47
CA PHE A 314 8.56 -5.30 19.33
C PHE A 314 9.04 -5.06 17.89
N TYR A 315 8.81 -6.01 16.96
CA TYR A 315 9.33 -5.93 15.58
C TYR A 315 8.38 -6.44 14.48
N ALA A 316 7.40 -7.29 14.79
CA ALA A 316 6.57 -7.99 13.80
C ALA A 316 5.10 -7.50 13.73
N VAL A 317 4.68 -6.51 14.53
CA VAL A 317 3.30 -5.98 14.55
C VAL A 317 2.77 -5.65 13.15
N HIS A 318 3.50 -4.82 12.40
CA HIS A 318 3.10 -4.45 11.04
C HIS A 318 3.13 -5.61 10.04
N TRP A 319 3.96 -6.64 10.25
CA TRP A 319 4.03 -7.81 9.37
C TRP A 319 2.69 -8.55 9.34
N PHE A 320 2.09 -8.75 10.52
CA PHE A 320 0.81 -9.46 10.67
C PHE A 320 -0.40 -8.53 10.52
N MET A 321 -0.37 -7.30 11.06
CA MET A 321 -1.50 -6.36 10.92
C MET A 321 -1.68 -5.88 9.47
N THR A 322 -0.59 -5.58 8.75
CA THR A 322 -0.67 -5.05 7.37
C THR A 322 -0.41 -6.11 6.31
N ILE A 323 -0.22 -7.39 6.67
CA ILE A 323 0.17 -8.48 5.75
C ILE A 323 1.39 -8.06 4.90
N PHE A 324 2.40 -7.52 5.59
CA PHE A 324 3.64 -6.91 5.07
C PHE A 324 3.49 -5.69 4.14
N THR A 325 2.29 -5.19 3.88
CA THR A 325 2.05 -4.04 2.99
C THR A 325 2.84 -2.79 3.40
N TYR A 326 3.06 -2.58 4.70
CA TYR A 326 3.83 -1.43 5.21
C TYR A 326 5.32 -1.45 4.79
N HIS A 327 5.87 -2.60 4.44
CA HIS A 327 7.33 -2.85 4.45
C HIS A 327 7.97 -3.19 3.10
N PHE A 328 7.20 -3.67 2.13
CA PHE A 328 7.73 -4.16 0.86
C PHE A 328 7.19 -3.36 -0.32
N ASN A 329 7.94 -3.37 -1.43
CA ASN A 329 7.42 -2.87 -2.70
C ASN A 329 6.13 -3.60 -3.11
N PHE A 330 5.27 -2.90 -3.83
CA PHE A 330 3.91 -3.36 -4.06
C PHE A 330 3.84 -4.61 -4.96
N GLY A 331 4.86 -4.83 -5.80
CA GLY A 331 5.05 -6.09 -6.53
C GLY A 331 5.15 -7.29 -5.59
N LEU A 332 6.03 -7.25 -4.59
CA LEU A 332 6.16 -8.31 -3.58
C LEU A 332 4.90 -8.44 -2.70
N VAL A 333 4.30 -7.32 -2.27
CA VAL A 333 3.03 -7.31 -1.51
C VAL A 333 1.95 -8.06 -2.29
N SER A 334 1.76 -7.74 -3.57
CA SER A 334 0.81 -8.42 -4.46
C SER A 334 1.06 -9.93 -4.51
N ARG A 335 2.32 -10.36 -4.53
CA ARG A 335 2.69 -11.78 -4.54
C ARG A 335 2.43 -12.49 -3.21
N ILE A 336 2.58 -11.79 -2.08
CA ILE A 336 2.20 -12.29 -0.75
C ILE A 336 0.68 -12.43 -0.65
N TRP A 337 -0.07 -11.42 -1.12
CA TRP A 337 -1.52 -11.36 -1.08
C TRP A 337 -2.19 -12.42 -1.99
N ASP A 338 -1.64 -12.67 -3.20
CA ASP A 338 -2.04 -13.81 -4.04
C ASP A 338 -2.04 -15.13 -3.27
N MET A 339 -1.02 -15.35 -2.41
CA MET A 339 -0.93 -16.55 -1.59
C MET A 339 -1.83 -16.47 -0.36
N PHE A 340 -1.93 -15.32 0.32
CA PHE A 340 -2.78 -15.11 1.49
C PHE A 340 -4.25 -15.38 1.16
N PHE A 341 -4.78 -14.79 0.08
CA PHE A 341 -6.14 -15.04 -0.39
C PHE A 341 -6.36 -16.48 -0.85
N CYS A 342 -5.32 -17.21 -1.25
CA CYS A 342 -5.43 -18.64 -1.55
C CYS A 342 -5.40 -19.52 -0.29
N GLU A 343 -4.49 -19.26 0.66
CA GLU A 343 -4.09 -20.19 1.72
C GLU A 343 -4.36 -19.72 3.17
N GLY A 344 -4.83 -18.49 3.37
CA GLY A 344 -4.95 -17.86 4.70
C GLY A 344 -3.59 -17.50 5.29
N TRP A 345 -3.47 -17.54 6.61
CA TRP A 345 -2.28 -17.11 7.37
C TRP A 345 -0.96 -17.84 7.06
N LYS A 346 -1.01 -19.04 6.46
CA LYS A 346 0.17 -19.90 6.25
C LYS A 346 1.33 -19.23 5.49
N PRO A 347 1.13 -18.59 4.32
CA PRO A 347 2.16 -17.78 3.66
C PRO A 347 2.69 -16.63 4.54
N VAL A 348 1.86 -15.99 5.38
CA VAL A 348 2.28 -14.87 6.24
C VAL A 348 3.38 -15.33 7.21
N TYR A 349 3.14 -16.43 7.94
CA TYR A 349 4.16 -17.05 8.80
C TYR A 349 5.40 -17.49 8.03
N ARG A 350 5.25 -17.99 6.80
CA ARG A 350 6.41 -18.39 5.98
C ARG A 350 7.30 -17.21 5.61
N ILE A 351 6.73 -16.04 5.31
CA ILE A 351 7.48 -14.82 5.00
C ILE A 351 8.18 -14.30 6.26
N ALA A 352 7.47 -14.24 7.40
CA ALA A 352 8.05 -13.84 8.68
C ALA A 352 9.23 -14.73 9.10
N LEU A 353 9.07 -16.06 9.00
CA LEU A 353 10.14 -17.03 9.29
C LEU A 353 11.27 -16.96 8.26
N ALA A 354 11.01 -16.56 7.01
CA ALA A 354 12.04 -16.42 5.99
C ALA A 354 12.91 -15.17 6.19
N LEU A 355 12.35 -14.06 6.67
CA LEU A 355 13.11 -12.88 7.08
C LEU A 355 14.15 -13.25 8.16
N LEU A 356 13.68 -13.89 9.23
CA LEU A 356 14.55 -14.42 10.28
C LEU A 356 15.57 -15.45 9.75
N LYS A 357 15.17 -16.32 8.82
CA LYS A 357 16.06 -17.37 8.28
C LYS A 357 17.19 -16.83 7.41
N ILE A 358 16.95 -15.73 6.69
CA ILE A 358 17.97 -15.06 5.86
C ILE A 358 19.02 -14.40 6.75
N GLU A 359 18.60 -13.73 7.82
CA GLU A 359 19.50 -13.00 8.73
C GLU A 359 19.96 -13.84 9.94
N GLU A 360 19.60 -15.13 10.03
CA GLU A 360 19.84 -16.02 11.18
C GLU A 360 21.29 -15.99 11.69
N ARG A 361 22.27 -15.98 10.78
CA ARG A 361 23.71 -15.90 11.13
C ARG A 361 24.10 -14.57 11.75
N ARG A 362 23.54 -13.46 11.23
CA ARG A 362 23.79 -12.11 11.73
C ARG A 362 23.16 -11.95 13.11
N LEU A 363 21.89 -12.31 13.25
CA LEU A 363 21.17 -12.25 14.53
C LEU A 363 21.91 -13.04 15.61
N LEU A 364 22.30 -14.30 15.34
CA LEU A 364 23.06 -15.14 16.28
C LEU A 364 24.48 -14.63 16.63
N SER A 365 24.99 -13.59 15.96
CA SER A 365 26.29 -12.99 16.25
C SER A 365 26.22 -11.75 17.14
N LEU A 366 25.03 -11.19 17.34
CA LEU A 366 24.77 -10.05 18.21
C LEU A 366 24.62 -10.53 19.65
N ASN A 367 24.97 -9.68 20.62
CA ASN A 367 25.03 -10.07 22.03
C ASN A 367 24.28 -9.10 22.97
N THR A 368 23.56 -8.13 22.41
CA THR A 368 22.76 -7.16 23.17
C THR A 368 21.36 -7.02 22.59
N ASP A 369 20.38 -6.81 23.48
CA ASP A 369 18.98 -6.63 23.14
C ASP A 369 18.77 -5.46 22.18
N THR A 370 19.53 -4.37 22.36
CA THR A 370 19.48 -3.16 21.53
C THR A 370 19.92 -3.42 20.10
N GLU A 371 21.05 -4.12 19.89
CA GLU A 371 21.54 -4.47 18.55
C GLU A 371 20.55 -5.41 17.84
N LEU A 372 20.09 -6.44 18.55
CA LEU A 372 19.09 -7.39 18.04
C LEU A 372 17.82 -6.68 17.62
N LEU A 373 17.27 -5.81 18.49
CA LEU A 373 16.03 -5.08 18.21
C LEU A 373 16.19 -4.09 17.05
N LEU A 374 17.35 -3.43 16.92
CA LEU A 374 17.63 -2.55 15.78
C LEU A 374 17.65 -3.33 14.46
N VAL A 375 18.31 -4.49 14.42
CA VAL A 375 18.34 -5.35 13.22
C VAL A 375 16.97 -5.96 12.92
N LEU A 376 16.22 -6.39 13.94
CA LEU A 376 14.87 -6.96 13.78
C LEU A 376 13.89 -5.92 13.22
N LYS A 377 13.94 -4.66 13.69
CA LYS A 377 13.10 -3.57 13.20
C LYS A 377 13.35 -3.19 11.73
N GLY A 378 14.59 -3.36 11.24
CA GLY A 378 14.97 -3.14 9.84
C GLY A 378 15.02 -4.40 8.97
N ILE A 379 14.60 -5.57 9.48
CA ILE A 379 14.95 -6.87 8.87
C ILE A 379 14.35 -7.06 7.46
N GLN A 380 13.23 -6.41 7.15
CA GLN A 380 12.60 -6.38 5.82
C GLN A 380 13.45 -5.67 4.75
N GLU A 381 14.40 -4.83 5.13
CA GLU A 381 15.10 -3.93 4.21
C GLU A 381 16.08 -4.68 3.32
N SER A 382 16.22 -4.16 2.08
CA SER A 382 17.10 -4.69 1.04
C SER A 382 16.89 -6.17 0.68
N LYS A 383 15.72 -6.75 1.01
CA LYS A 383 15.40 -8.15 0.71
C LYS A 383 14.92 -8.34 -0.72
N ARG A 384 15.67 -9.12 -1.51
CA ARG A 384 15.31 -9.45 -2.90
C ARG A 384 14.01 -10.28 -2.94
N PRO A 385 12.93 -9.84 -3.62
CA PRO A 385 11.64 -10.52 -3.62
C PRO A 385 11.68 -12.00 -4.00
N VAL A 386 12.43 -12.34 -5.06
CA VAL A 386 12.57 -13.71 -5.55
C VAL A 386 13.23 -14.63 -4.51
N GLU A 387 14.23 -14.13 -3.79
CA GLU A 387 14.94 -14.90 -2.77
C GLU A 387 14.08 -15.11 -1.52
N LEU A 388 13.43 -14.05 -1.04
CA LEU A 388 12.52 -14.11 0.11
C LEU A 388 11.38 -15.10 -0.14
N LEU A 389 10.71 -15.02 -1.31
CA LEU A 389 9.65 -15.96 -1.70
C LEU A 389 10.18 -17.40 -1.83
N LYS A 390 11.37 -17.60 -2.42
CA LYS A 390 12.01 -18.92 -2.56
C LYS A 390 12.35 -19.53 -1.19
N THR A 391 12.81 -18.73 -0.24
CA THR A 391 13.10 -19.18 1.13
C THR A 391 11.82 -19.47 1.91
N ALA A 392 10.83 -18.58 1.86
CA ALA A 392 9.52 -18.77 2.49
C ALA A 392 8.80 -20.05 2.01
N LEU A 393 8.79 -20.32 0.71
CA LEU A 393 8.16 -21.52 0.15
C LEU A 393 8.90 -22.82 0.48
N LYS A 394 10.20 -22.77 0.80
CA LYS A 394 10.95 -23.93 1.33
C LYS A 394 10.58 -24.28 2.77
N ILE A 395 10.04 -23.33 3.56
CA ILE A 395 9.66 -23.59 4.96
C ILE A 395 8.40 -24.47 4.99
N ARG A 396 8.55 -25.69 5.53
CA ARG A 396 7.51 -26.73 5.57
C ARG A 396 6.93 -26.91 6.97
N PHE A 397 5.63 -26.67 7.10
CA PHE A 397 4.79 -27.09 8.24
C PHE A 397 3.39 -27.46 7.73
N LYS A 398 2.68 -28.35 8.46
CA LYS A 398 1.30 -28.74 8.12
C LYS A 398 0.34 -27.61 8.53
N SER A 399 -0.75 -27.41 7.77
CA SER A 399 -1.78 -26.44 8.18
C SER A 399 -2.51 -26.90 9.44
N ALA A 400 -2.73 -28.21 9.59
CA ALA A 400 -3.27 -28.79 10.82
C ALA A 400 -2.48 -28.42 12.09
N TYR A 401 -1.15 -28.38 12.02
CA TYR A 401 -0.31 -27.97 13.16
C TYR A 401 -0.44 -26.47 13.48
N MET A 402 -0.54 -25.61 12.46
CA MET A 402 -0.82 -24.18 12.64
C MET A 402 -2.20 -23.97 13.28
N ASN A 403 -3.22 -24.69 12.81
CA ASN A 403 -4.58 -24.60 13.34
C ASN A 403 -4.67 -25.17 14.78
N GLN A 404 -3.89 -26.20 15.10
CA GLN A 404 -3.77 -26.75 16.46
C GLN A 404 -3.21 -25.68 17.42
N LEU A 405 -2.14 -24.99 17.06
CA LEU A 405 -1.56 -23.90 17.85
C LEU A 405 -2.55 -22.74 18.05
N MET A 406 -3.34 -22.41 17.01
CA MET A 406 -4.40 -21.39 17.13
C MET A 406 -5.51 -21.83 18.10
N ALA A 407 -5.93 -23.09 18.05
CA ALA A 407 -6.92 -23.65 18.97
C ALA A 407 -6.39 -23.74 20.41
N GLU A 408 -5.11 -24.09 20.58
CA GLU A 408 -4.43 -24.11 21.89
C GLU A 408 -4.42 -22.73 22.53
N PHE A 409 -4.03 -21.69 21.79
CA PHE A 409 -4.06 -20.30 22.27
C PHE A 409 -5.49 -19.86 22.64
N ASN A 410 -6.48 -20.12 21.78
CA ASN A 410 -7.87 -19.74 22.02
C ASN A 410 -8.56 -20.52 23.15
N ALA A 411 -7.97 -21.62 23.62
CA ALA A 411 -8.48 -22.42 24.74
C ALA A 411 -7.88 -22.02 26.09
N GLN A 412 -6.91 -21.10 26.12
CA GLN A 412 -6.34 -20.59 27.37
C GLN A 412 -7.35 -19.65 28.06
N PRO A 413 -7.51 -19.72 29.40
CA PRO A 413 -8.33 -18.75 30.13
C PRO A 413 -7.75 -17.34 29.96
N SER A 414 -8.65 -16.38 29.76
CA SER A 414 -8.33 -14.96 29.52
C SER A 414 -7.89 -14.21 30.78
#